data_AF-A0AAW7YCS8-F1
#
_entry.id   AF-A0AAW7YCS8-F1
#
_cell.length_a   1.000
_cell.length_b   1.000
_cell.length_c   1.000
_cell.angle_alpha   90.00
_cell.angle_beta   90.00
_cell.angle_gamma   90.00
#
_symmetry.space_group_name_H-M   'P 1'
#
loop_
_entity.id
_entity.type
_entity.pdbx_description
1 polymer ?
#
loop_
_entity_poly.entity_id
_entity_poly.type
_entity_poly.pdbx_seq_one_letter_code
_entity_poly.pdbx_strand_id
1 'polypeptide(L)'
;MKKSMLMLALIPMLGLTACGGSDSSDSDDSTAPVEIINEVPVVNAGADQTVTSAQEVTITASISDDDEIVATWSQTAGTTVTITQVDSTTITFTAPELESQEVLTFELTVDDGTNAVVSDSIEITVNPQTTTTVPSLSSWIINNELSSEKISSTSGSVLVNVQVAEMVTVVEDSVDVEYAYVETTGIPKYDVTITESIVEQLNQRPKAATDFSSGSTSAVAGQVVTFGEDIGYNSSTENCLDTGGDGYWPPGPGCPTEQTTQAYFPAEPTVIDETEEACETGLGKIGLMVNGTSIYNWGDGMSEGNNVWYSLAPVAEQYDVDICGGHAAQGDYHHHFYTSCLATLVGDSSDAHSPIYGFAADGYPLYGPYESANTLAVSGWKIRDYGLDASEGGCSTEGERSCILVDPADISQGVETVANGPAIGESVTTLSGNVLAADDGYFYEDYYYANETVTGAQLDKHNGHDTNDGKGYHYHITLTQDADGTLIPAYPYTIGPDFKGELATNSISQCATSAAGGGPPGGGPPNG
;
A
#
# COMPACT_ATOMS: atom_id res chain seq x y z
N MET A 1 25.37 -25.18 -28.26
CA MET A 1 26.75 -24.64 -28.30
C MET A 1 27.13 -24.31 -26.86
N LYS A 2 28.21 -24.73 -26.20
CA LYS A 2 29.31 -25.66 -26.41
C LYS A 2 29.55 -26.30 -25.03
N LYS A 3 29.47 -27.63 -24.92
CA LYS A 3 30.02 -28.41 -23.80
C LYS A 3 31.50 -28.64 -24.08
N SER A 4 32.37 -28.45 -23.09
CA SER A 4 33.76 -28.92 -23.15
C SER A 4 33.99 -29.98 -22.08
N MET A 5 34.81 -30.95 -22.46
CA MET A 5 34.98 -32.30 -21.96
C MET A 5 36.46 -32.44 -21.62
N LEU A 6 36.80 -33.05 -20.48
CA LEU A 6 38.11 -33.69 -20.31
C LEU A 6 38.00 -34.91 -19.39
N MET A 7 38.74 -35.94 -19.77
CA MET A 7 38.68 -37.35 -19.38
C MET A 7 40.10 -37.79 -18.95
N LEU A 8 40.22 -39.03 -18.44
CA LEU A 8 41.42 -39.85 -18.12
C LEU A 8 41.94 -39.79 -16.67
N ALA A 9 42.39 -40.88 -16.03
CA ALA A 9 42.46 -42.31 -16.37
C ALA A 9 42.68 -43.13 -15.07
N LEU A 10 42.17 -44.36 -15.04
CA LEU A 10 42.34 -45.34 -13.96
C LEU A 10 43.24 -46.49 -14.46
N ILE A 11 44.29 -46.87 -13.72
CA ILE A 11 45.07 -48.11 -13.92
C ILE A 11 45.46 -48.66 -12.53
N PRO A 12 45.22 -49.95 -12.27
CA PRO A 12 46.18 -50.71 -11.47
C PRO A 12 46.59 -52.02 -12.16
N MET A 13 47.88 -52.34 -12.04
CA MET A 13 48.52 -53.54 -12.59
C MET A 13 48.87 -54.49 -11.44
N LEU A 14 48.34 -55.71 -11.48
CA LEU A 14 48.68 -56.83 -10.60
C LEU A 14 49.96 -57.54 -11.09
N GLY A 15 50.73 -58.14 -10.18
CA GLY A 15 51.47 -59.35 -10.52
C GLY A 15 52.68 -59.73 -9.67
N LEU A 16 52.41 -60.57 -8.65
CA LEU A 16 53.19 -61.74 -8.20
C LEU A 16 54.51 -61.56 -7.41
N THR A 17 54.49 -62.13 -6.20
CA THR A 17 55.66 -62.64 -5.48
C THR A 17 55.68 -64.17 -5.53
N ALA A 18 56.87 -64.77 -5.67
CA ALA A 18 57.10 -66.18 -5.37
C ALA A 18 58.47 -66.42 -4.72
N CYS A 19 58.40 -67.12 -3.58
CA CYS A 19 59.29 -68.17 -3.07
C CYS A 19 60.68 -67.82 -2.48
N GLY A 20 60.89 -68.28 -1.22
CA GLY A 20 62.17 -68.88 -0.84
C GLY A 20 62.64 -68.71 0.61
N GLY A 21 62.33 -69.69 1.48
CA GLY A 21 63.35 -70.47 2.22
C GLY A 21 64.00 -69.97 3.53
N SER A 22 63.62 -70.67 4.61
CA SER A 22 64.44 -71.31 5.67
C SER A 22 65.29 -70.51 6.70
N ASP A 23 65.00 -70.86 7.96
CA ASP A 23 65.88 -71.16 9.11
C ASP A 23 66.70 -70.07 9.85
N SER A 24 66.31 -69.96 11.15
CA SER A 24 67.13 -69.90 12.36
C SER A 24 67.78 -68.61 12.87
N SER A 25 67.61 -68.48 14.19
CA SER A 25 68.36 -67.74 15.23
C SER A 25 67.98 -66.28 15.55
N ASP A 26 67.46 -66.14 16.77
CA ASP A 26 67.31 -64.97 17.65
C ASP A 26 67.92 -63.63 17.21
N SER A 27 67.08 -62.59 17.25
CA SER A 27 67.48 -61.23 17.61
C SER A 27 66.25 -60.43 18.07
N ASP A 28 66.33 -59.91 19.30
CA ASP A 28 65.43 -58.92 19.92
C ASP A 28 64.90 -57.88 18.92
N ASP A 29 63.57 -57.68 18.88
CA ASP A 29 62.94 -56.54 18.22
C ASP A 29 62.05 -55.78 19.22
N SER A 30 62.46 -54.55 19.52
CA SER A 30 61.75 -53.64 20.42
C SER A 30 60.60 -52.97 19.68
N THR A 31 59.35 -53.31 20.03
CA THR A 31 58.19 -52.51 19.61
C THR A 31 58.14 -51.22 20.43
N ALA A 32 58.51 -50.10 19.81
CA ALA A 32 58.21 -48.77 20.33
C ALA A 32 56.67 -48.57 20.39
N PRO A 33 56.13 -47.92 21.44
CA PRO A 33 54.70 -47.64 21.53
C PRO A 33 54.26 -46.72 20.38
N VAL A 34 53.13 -47.05 19.74
CA VAL A 34 52.45 -46.17 18.80
C VAL A 34 51.79 -45.06 19.62
N GLU A 35 52.23 -43.81 19.45
CA GLU A 35 51.51 -42.66 19.99
C GLU A 35 50.24 -42.45 19.15
N ILE A 36 49.07 -42.59 19.78
CA ILE A 36 47.80 -42.11 19.24
C ILE A 36 47.79 -40.59 19.49
N ILE A 37 47.70 -39.79 18.43
CA ILE A 37 47.55 -38.34 18.52
C ILE A 37 46.05 -38.06 18.49
N ASN A 38 45.56 -37.26 19.44
CA ASN A 38 44.15 -36.90 19.49
C ASN A 38 43.76 -35.97 18.33
N GLU A 39 42.56 -36.14 17.76
CA GLU A 39 42.03 -35.21 16.75
C GLU A 39 41.47 -33.95 17.43
N VAL A 40 41.34 -32.84 16.69
CA VAL A 40 40.76 -31.59 17.24
C VAL A 40 39.27 -31.59 16.89
N PRO A 41 38.37 -31.21 17.82
CA PRO A 41 36.95 -31.17 17.52
C PRO A 41 36.63 -30.22 16.37
N VAL A 42 35.68 -30.62 15.52
CA VAL A 42 35.09 -29.76 14.49
C VAL A 42 33.74 -29.27 14.98
N VAL A 43 33.62 -27.96 15.16
CA VAL A 43 32.41 -27.29 15.66
C VAL A 43 31.83 -26.36 14.59
N ASN A 44 30.50 -26.37 14.47
CA ASN A 44 29.74 -25.40 13.68
C ASN A 44 28.45 -25.04 14.46
N ALA A 45 28.27 -23.77 14.81
CA ALA A 45 27.17 -23.25 15.62
C ALA A 45 25.82 -23.16 14.87
N GLY A 46 25.84 -23.39 13.55
CA GLY A 46 24.68 -23.26 12.67
C GLY A 46 24.81 -22.06 11.73
N ALA A 47 23.84 -21.90 10.83
CA ALA A 47 23.74 -20.72 9.99
C ALA A 47 23.03 -19.57 10.74
N ASP A 48 23.44 -18.34 10.47
CA ASP A 48 22.79 -17.14 11.00
C ASP A 48 21.28 -17.12 10.71
N GLN A 49 20.49 -16.59 11.65
CA GLN A 49 19.04 -16.55 11.55
C GLN A 49 18.54 -15.10 11.57
N THR A 50 17.42 -14.87 10.90
CA THR A 50 16.65 -13.62 11.02
C THR A 50 15.27 -13.96 11.55
N VAL A 51 14.84 -13.30 12.62
CA VAL A 51 13.59 -13.56 13.35
C VAL A 51 12.93 -12.25 13.77
N THR A 52 11.66 -12.29 14.13
CA THR A 52 10.97 -11.15 14.73
C THR A 52 11.01 -11.20 16.25
N SER A 53 10.77 -10.05 16.89
CA SER A 53 10.64 -9.98 18.36
C SER A 53 9.59 -10.98 18.87
N ALA A 54 9.79 -11.50 20.08
CA ALA A 54 8.94 -12.52 20.72
C ALA A 54 8.83 -13.89 20.01
N GLN A 55 9.47 -14.08 18.85
CA GLN A 55 9.52 -15.38 18.17
C GLN A 55 10.35 -16.40 18.96
N GLU A 56 9.94 -17.67 18.96
CA GLU A 56 10.77 -18.76 19.47
C GLU A 56 11.90 -19.08 18.49
N VAL A 57 13.14 -19.08 18.98
CA VAL A 57 14.36 -19.34 18.22
C VAL A 57 14.96 -20.65 18.68
N THR A 58 15.31 -21.53 17.73
CA THR A 58 16.06 -22.76 18.01
C THR A 58 17.35 -22.76 17.19
N ILE A 59 18.49 -22.86 17.88
CA ILE A 59 19.81 -22.98 17.27
C ILE A 59 20.22 -24.45 17.32
N THR A 60 20.70 -25.00 16.20
CA THR A 60 21.20 -26.38 16.11
C THR A 60 22.60 -26.38 15.51
N ALA A 61 23.56 -26.84 16.31
CA ALA A 61 24.97 -26.97 15.97
C ALA A 61 25.33 -28.40 15.54
N SER A 62 26.46 -28.53 14.87
CA SER A 62 27.11 -29.82 14.61
C SER A 62 28.49 -29.87 15.27
N ILE A 63 28.74 -30.95 16.01
CA ILE A 63 30.02 -31.24 16.66
C ILE A 63 30.48 -32.61 16.16
N SER A 64 31.74 -32.73 15.73
CA SER A 64 32.36 -34.00 15.31
C SER A 64 33.72 -34.14 15.97
N ASP A 65 33.89 -35.23 16.72
CA ASP A 65 35.11 -35.58 17.44
C ASP A 65 35.13 -37.10 17.73
N ASP A 66 36.30 -37.70 17.95
CA ASP A 66 36.43 -39.11 18.30
C ASP A 66 36.49 -39.40 19.82
N ASP A 67 36.52 -38.36 20.65
CA ASP A 67 36.46 -38.40 22.12
C ASP A 67 35.11 -37.95 22.71
N GLU A 68 35.01 -38.01 24.03
CA GLU A 68 33.90 -37.44 24.80
C GLU A 68 34.08 -35.91 24.91
N ILE A 69 33.05 -35.17 24.53
CA ILE A 69 33.09 -33.69 24.48
C ILE A 69 32.21 -33.04 25.55
N VAL A 70 32.61 -31.84 25.97
CA VAL A 70 31.81 -30.92 26.78
C VAL A 70 31.52 -29.68 25.95
N ALA A 71 30.24 -29.48 25.63
CA ALA A 71 29.74 -28.32 24.88
C ALA A 71 29.09 -27.29 25.82
N THR A 72 29.44 -26.01 25.66
CA THR A 72 28.88 -24.90 26.44
C THR A 72 28.46 -23.77 25.51
N TRP A 73 27.22 -23.31 25.67
CA TRP A 73 26.69 -22.13 24.98
C TRP A 73 26.81 -20.89 25.87
N SER A 74 27.22 -19.77 25.27
CA SER A 74 27.21 -18.46 25.91
C SER A 74 26.69 -17.40 24.94
N GLN A 75 25.78 -16.54 25.41
CA GLN A 75 25.48 -15.31 24.70
C GLN A 75 26.62 -14.31 24.93
N THR A 76 27.13 -13.70 23.85
CA THR A 76 28.30 -12.80 23.90
C THR A 76 27.97 -11.36 23.49
N ALA A 77 26.86 -11.15 22.78
CA ALA A 77 26.39 -9.81 22.40
C ALA A 77 24.85 -9.73 22.33
N GLY A 78 24.36 -8.49 22.34
CA GLY A 78 22.95 -8.13 22.22
C GLY A 78 22.16 -8.22 23.53
N THR A 79 20.88 -7.87 23.46
CA THR A 79 19.91 -7.98 24.56
C THR A 79 19.86 -9.41 25.11
N THR A 80 20.05 -9.55 26.43
CA THR A 80 20.14 -10.87 27.08
C THR A 80 18.81 -11.62 27.02
N VAL A 81 18.86 -12.87 26.54
CA VAL A 81 17.69 -13.76 26.49
C VAL A 81 17.76 -14.84 27.57
N THR A 82 16.60 -15.39 27.93
CA THR A 82 16.54 -16.57 28.80
C THR A 82 16.47 -17.82 27.93
N ILE A 83 17.49 -18.67 27.99
CA ILE A 83 17.49 -19.98 27.34
C ILE A 83 16.48 -20.88 28.06
N THR A 84 15.47 -21.34 27.32
CA THR A 84 14.36 -22.18 27.84
C THR A 84 14.67 -23.67 27.73
N GLN A 85 15.47 -24.07 26.75
CA GLN A 85 15.98 -25.43 26.59
C GLN A 85 17.45 -25.40 26.18
N VAL A 86 18.25 -26.31 26.76
CA VAL A 86 19.69 -26.44 26.44
C VAL A 86 20.10 -27.91 26.47
N ASP A 87 20.72 -28.35 25.39
CA ASP A 87 21.49 -29.59 25.30
C ASP A 87 22.88 -29.32 24.68
N SER A 88 23.64 -30.37 24.33
CA SER A 88 25.00 -30.22 23.80
C SER A 88 25.08 -29.58 22.41
N THR A 89 24.03 -29.68 21.61
CA THR A 89 24.02 -29.21 20.21
C THR A 89 22.88 -28.24 19.92
N THR A 90 21.97 -28.02 20.86
CA THR A 90 20.74 -27.26 20.64
C THR A 90 20.43 -26.36 21.82
N ILE A 91 20.07 -25.11 21.51
CA ILE A 91 19.46 -24.18 22.48
C ILE A 91 18.18 -23.60 21.90
N THR A 92 17.21 -23.36 22.78
CA THR A 92 15.96 -22.67 22.46
C THR A 92 15.75 -21.49 23.40
N PHE A 93 15.27 -20.38 22.86
CA PHE A 93 14.91 -19.19 23.61
C PHE A 93 13.81 -18.40 22.88
N THR A 94 13.23 -17.41 23.56
CA THR A 94 12.32 -16.44 22.94
C THR A 94 13.09 -15.16 22.62
N ALA A 95 13.03 -14.68 21.38
CA ALA A 95 13.65 -13.44 20.96
C ALA A 95 13.14 -12.26 21.81
N PRO A 96 14.01 -11.31 22.20
CA PRO A 96 13.63 -10.17 23.02
C PRO A 96 12.70 -9.23 22.24
N GLU A 97 11.90 -8.46 22.97
CA GLU A 97 11.16 -7.33 22.41
C GLU A 97 12.11 -6.16 22.18
N LEU A 98 12.16 -5.65 20.94
CA LEU A 98 13.07 -4.59 20.51
C LEU A 98 12.31 -3.47 19.80
N GLU A 99 12.80 -2.24 19.97
CA GLU A 99 12.28 -1.03 19.28
C GLU A 99 13.06 -0.72 17.99
N SER A 100 14.18 -1.39 17.76
CA SER A 100 15.01 -1.28 16.56
C SER A 100 15.75 -2.59 16.34
N GLN A 101 16.11 -2.91 15.08
CA GLN A 101 16.83 -4.13 14.76
C GLN A 101 18.10 -4.28 15.61
N GLU A 102 18.30 -5.47 16.18
CA GLU A 102 19.48 -5.81 16.98
C GLU A 102 19.99 -7.20 16.59
N VAL A 103 21.31 -7.41 16.68
CA VAL A 103 21.94 -8.71 16.48
C VAL A 103 22.32 -9.30 17.84
N LEU A 104 21.82 -10.51 18.12
CA LEU A 104 22.25 -11.33 19.24
C LEU A 104 23.33 -12.29 18.77
N THR A 105 24.44 -12.41 19.51
CA THR A 105 25.51 -13.36 19.17
C THR A 105 25.62 -14.44 20.23
N PHE A 106 25.64 -15.70 19.79
CA PHE A 106 25.87 -16.86 20.65
C PHE A 106 27.15 -17.56 20.23
N GLU A 107 27.95 -17.97 21.22
CA GLU A 107 29.18 -18.75 21.04
C GLU A 107 29.00 -20.15 21.62
N LEU A 108 29.28 -21.16 20.81
CA LEU A 108 29.41 -22.55 21.22
C LEU A 108 30.88 -22.86 21.47
N THR A 109 31.22 -23.30 22.67
CA THR A 109 32.56 -23.73 23.07
C THR A 109 32.60 -25.23 23.31
N VAL A 110 33.58 -25.93 22.73
CA VAL A 110 33.73 -27.39 22.83
C VAL A 110 35.12 -27.75 23.38
N ASP A 111 35.14 -28.58 24.43
CA ASP A 111 36.33 -29.10 25.11
C ASP A 111 36.31 -30.64 25.08
N ASP A 112 37.36 -31.27 24.55
CA ASP A 112 37.57 -32.73 24.51
C ASP A 112 38.46 -33.22 25.67
N GLY A 113 38.92 -32.32 26.54
CA GLY A 113 39.80 -32.62 27.67
C GLY A 113 41.27 -32.86 27.32
N THR A 114 41.64 -32.81 26.03
CA THR A 114 43.00 -33.13 25.55
C THR A 114 43.59 -32.01 24.70
N ASN A 115 42.82 -31.47 23.76
CA ASN A 115 43.23 -30.45 22.81
C ASN A 115 42.87 -29.06 23.33
N ALA A 116 43.27 -28.02 22.57
CA ALA A 116 42.82 -26.68 22.87
C ALA A 116 41.32 -26.56 22.56
N VAL A 117 40.58 -25.93 23.47
CA VAL A 117 39.17 -25.61 23.33
C VAL A 117 38.91 -24.89 22.01
N VAL A 118 37.88 -25.32 21.27
CA VAL A 118 37.43 -24.70 20.02
C VAL A 118 36.09 -24.02 20.20
N SER A 119 35.83 -22.96 19.44
CA SER A 119 34.53 -22.28 19.44
C SER A 119 34.05 -21.92 18.04
N ASP A 120 32.73 -21.74 17.91
CA ASP A 120 32.09 -21.14 16.76
C ASP A 120 30.92 -20.25 17.20
N SER A 121 30.59 -19.25 16.39
CA SER A 121 29.57 -18.25 16.70
C SER A 121 28.46 -18.20 15.66
N ILE A 122 27.26 -17.87 16.11
CA ILE A 122 26.07 -17.64 15.27
C ILE A 122 25.45 -16.29 15.62
N GLU A 123 25.00 -15.59 14.58
CA GLU A 123 24.28 -14.32 14.70
C GLU A 123 22.77 -14.53 14.50
N ILE A 124 21.98 -13.94 15.40
CA ILE A 124 20.52 -13.91 15.32
C ILE A 124 20.13 -12.46 15.15
N THR A 125 19.75 -12.09 13.93
CA THR A 125 19.21 -10.77 13.61
C THR A 125 17.75 -10.73 14.04
N VAL A 126 17.44 -9.93 15.07
CA VAL A 126 16.08 -9.76 15.57
C VAL A 126 15.54 -8.44 15.03
N ASN A 127 14.54 -8.53 14.18
CA ASN A 127 13.78 -7.36 13.73
C ASN A 127 12.76 -6.98 14.82
N PRO A 128 12.56 -5.67 15.06
CA PRO A 128 11.53 -5.22 15.99
C PRO A 128 10.18 -5.74 15.48
N GLN A 129 9.34 -6.26 16.37
CA GLN A 129 7.92 -6.36 16.05
C GLN A 129 7.40 -4.94 16.17
N THR A 130 7.10 -4.31 15.04
CA THR A 130 6.30 -3.09 15.08
C THR A 130 5.00 -3.53 15.73
N THR A 131 4.82 -3.23 17.02
CA THR A 131 3.48 -3.16 17.58
C THR A 131 2.91 -1.91 16.94
N THR A 132 2.55 -2.01 15.66
CA THR A 132 1.63 -1.09 15.04
C THR A 132 0.44 -1.26 15.94
N THR A 133 0.25 -0.30 16.86
CA THR A 133 -1.00 -0.20 17.57
C THR A 133 -2.01 -0.16 16.45
N VAL A 134 -2.70 -1.28 16.20
CA VAL A 134 -3.70 -1.36 15.14
C VAL A 134 -4.54 -0.12 15.36
N PRO A 135 -4.56 0.82 14.40
CA PRO A 135 -5.29 2.05 14.59
C PRO A 135 -6.69 1.64 15.01
N SER A 136 -7.10 2.15 16.17
CA SER A 136 -8.18 1.55 16.93
C SER A 136 -9.37 1.29 16.00
N LEU A 137 -9.88 0.04 15.97
CA LEU A 137 -11.07 -0.29 15.19
C LEU A 137 -12.28 0.60 15.55
N SER A 138 -12.20 1.35 16.65
CA SER A 138 -13.13 2.44 16.96
C SER A 138 -13.28 3.46 15.83
N SER A 139 -12.25 3.70 15.02
CA SER A 139 -12.33 4.61 13.88
C SER A 139 -13.37 4.14 12.86
N TRP A 140 -13.49 2.83 12.65
CA TRP A 140 -14.48 2.26 11.72
C TRP A 140 -15.90 2.28 12.29
N ILE A 141 -16.09 2.25 13.61
CA ILE A 141 -17.43 2.19 14.24
C ILE A 141 -18.00 3.60 14.44
N ILE A 142 -18.26 4.32 13.34
CA ILE A 142 -18.94 5.64 13.36
C ILE A 142 -20.43 5.54 13.04
N ASN A 143 -21.10 4.55 13.62
CA ASN A 143 -22.47 4.19 13.31
C ASN A 143 -23.46 4.58 14.42
N ASN A 144 -23.93 5.84 14.39
CA ASN A 144 -24.89 6.37 15.37
C ASN A 144 -26.36 6.09 15.02
N GLU A 145 -26.64 5.65 13.80
CA GLU A 145 -27.96 5.37 13.27
C GLU A 145 -27.81 4.24 12.27
N LEU A 146 -28.58 3.17 12.44
CA LEU A 146 -28.30 1.92 11.74
C LEU A 146 -28.86 1.87 10.32
N SER A 147 -29.74 2.78 9.90
CA SER A 147 -30.33 2.73 8.56
C SER A 147 -30.81 4.08 8.00
N SER A 148 -30.92 4.15 6.67
CA SER A 148 -31.51 5.25 5.89
C SER A 148 -32.68 4.76 5.05
N GLU A 149 -33.78 5.51 5.05
CA GLU A 149 -34.97 5.26 4.22
C GLU A 149 -34.92 5.99 2.86
N LYS A 150 -33.86 6.77 2.61
CA LYS A 150 -33.72 7.61 1.41
C LYS A 150 -33.07 6.90 0.24
N ILE A 151 -32.39 5.79 0.50
CA ILE A 151 -31.72 4.98 -0.53
C ILE A 151 -32.66 3.86 -0.97
N SER A 152 -32.82 3.73 -2.29
CA SER A 152 -33.63 2.69 -2.90
C SER A 152 -33.14 1.31 -2.46
N SER A 153 -34.03 0.51 -1.89
CA SER A 153 -33.74 -0.85 -1.47
C SER A 153 -34.95 -1.75 -1.65
N THR A 154 -34.68 -3.05 -1.78
CA THR A 154 -35.74 -4.07 -1.84
C THR A 154 -36.43 -4.27 -0.48
N SER A 155 -35.78 -3.85 0.60
CA SER A 155 -36.18 -4.04 2.01
C SER A 155 -36.83 -2.79 2.64
N GLY A 156 -36.69 -1.62 2.03
CA GLY A 156 -37.27 -0.34 2.45
C GLY A 156 -36.28 0.62 3.13
N SER A 157 -35.31 0.11 3.90
CA SER A 157 -34.24 0.92 4.51
C SER A 157 -32.90 0.23 4.36
N VAL A 158 -31.85 0.97 4.02
CA VAL A 158 -30.48 0.47 3.84
C VAL A 158 -29.66 0.72 5.09
N LEU A 159 -28.80 -0.21 5.50
CA LEU A 159 -27.89 0.06 6.61
C LEU A 159 -26.90 1.17 6.24
N VAL A 160 -26.53 2.02 7.19
CA VAL A 160 -25.55 3.10 6.95
C VAL A 160 -24.32 2.94 7.82
N ASN A 161 -23.20 3.47 7.33
CA ASN A 161 -21.86 3.31 7.86
C ASN A 161 -21.41 1.84 7.95
N VAL A 162 -20.35 1.62 8.72
CA VAL A 162 -19.82 0.28 9.02
C VAL A 162 -20.67 -0.41 10.09
N GLN A 163 -20.94 -1.70 9.88
CA GLN A 163 -21.69 -2.54 10.81
C GLN A 163 -20.78 -3.41 11.68
N VAL A 164 -19.67 -3.86 11.12
CA VAL A 164 -18.68 -4.71 11.80
C VAL A 164 -17.29 -4.17 11.53
N ALA A 165 -16.50 -4.04 12.60
CA ALA A 165 -15.06 -3.85 12.54
C ALA A 165 -14.43 -4.65 13.69
N GLU A 166 -13.73 -5.73 13.38
CA GLU A 166 -13.09 -6.61 14.37
C GLU A 166 -11.76 -7.18 13.86
N MET A 167 -10.89 -7.57 14.79
CA MET A 167 -9.69 -8.31 14.42
C MET A 167 -10.05 -9.76 14.17
N VAL A 168 -9.58 -10.31 13.06
CA VAL A 168 -9.73 -11.72 12.72
C VAL A 168 -8.38 -12.31 12.35
N THR A 169 -8.21 -13.60 12.60
CA THR A 169 -7.03 -14.35 12.19
C THR A 169 -7.40 -15.26 11.03
N VAL A 170 -6.65 -15.16 9.94
CA VAL A 170 -6.80 -15.99 8.73
C VAL A 170 -5.51 -16.78 8.52
N VAL A 171 -5.63 -18.07 8.22
CA VAL A 171 -4.47 -18.92 7.94
C VAL A 171 -4.10 -18.80 6.47
N GLU A 172 -2.93 -18.22 6.18
CA GLU A 172 -2.37 -18.08 4.83
C GLU A 172 -1.06 -18.85 4.75
N ASP A 173 -0.94 -19.77 3.78
CA ASP A 173 0.24 -20.63 3.61
C ASP A 173 0.75 -21.33 4.88
N SER A 174 -0.20 -21.71 5.77
CA SER A 174 0.06 -22.33 7.08
C SER A 174 0.62 -21.38 8.15
N VAL A 175 0.52 -20.07 7.94
CA VAL A 175 0.87 -19.00 8.87
C VAL A 175 -0.41 -18.27 9.29
N ASP A 176 -0.55 -17.97 10.59
CA ASP A 176 -1.64 -17.14 11.10
C ASP A 176 -1.35 -15.67 10.78
N VAL A 177 -2.25 -15.02 10.04
CA VAL A 177 -2.16 -13.61 9.68
C VAL A 177 -3.36 -12.86 10.28
N GLU A 178 -3.09 -11.73 10.95
CA GLU A 178 -4.14 -10.89 11.54
C GLU A 178 -4.62 -9.84 10.55
N TYR A 179 -5.93 -9.66 10.50
CA TYR A 179 -6.62 -8.68 9.66
C TYR A 179 -7.59 -7.85 10.49
N ALA A 180 -7.67 -6.56 10.19
CA ALA A 180 -8.84 -5.76 10.50
C ALA A 180 -9.93 -6.10 9.46
N TYR A 181 -10.95 -6.85 9.91
CA TYR A 181 -12.11 -7.19 9.11
C TYR A 181 -13.19 -6.14 9.26
N VAL A 182 -13.69 -5.64 8.12
CA VAL A 182 -14.73 -4.62 8.05
C VAL A 182 -15.89 -5.10 7.19
N GLU A 183 -17.11 -4.99 7.71
CA GLU A 183 -18.35 -5.21 6.94
C GLU A 183 -19.17 -3.91 6.89
N THR A 184 -19.50 -3.48 5.67
CA THR A 184 -20.20 -2.22 5.37
C THR A 184 -21.15 -2.40 4.18
N THR A 185 -22.14 -1.52 4.06
CA THR A 185 -23.01 -1.40 2.87
C THR A 185 -22.52 -0.35 1.87
N GLY A 186 -21.42 0.36 2.19
CA GLY A 186 -20.92 1.46 1.36
C GLY A 186 -21.75 2.75 1.45
N ILE A 187 -22.80 2.79 2.29
CA ILE A 187 -23.70 3.93 2.40
C ILE A 187 -23.31 4.78 3.61
N PRO A 188 -22.82 6.02 3.44
CA PRO A 188 -22.47 6.87 4.56
C PRO A 188 -23.71 7.47 5.23
N LYS A 189 -23.53 7.94 6.46
CA LYS A 189 -24.44 8.93 7.06
C LYS A 189 -23.82 10.31 7.00
N TYR A 190 -24.26 11.12 6.04
CA TYR A 190 -23.92 12.54 5.95
C TYR A 190 -25.14 13.41 6.24
N ASP A 191 -24.99 14.29 7.24
CA ASP A 191 -25.95 15.36 7.54
C ASP A 191 -25.29 16.69 7.20
N VAL A 192 -25.75 17.34 6.13
CA VAL A 192 -25.12 18.54 5.58
C VAL A 192 -25.98 19.75 5.88
N THR A 193 -25.42 20.72 6.62
CA THR A 193 -26.04 22.04 6.74
C THR A 193 -25.72 22.86 5.49
N ILE A 194 -26.73 23.11 4.66
CA ILE A 194 -26.56 23.86 3.41
C ILE A 194 -26.22 25.31 3.72
N THR A 195 -25.11 25.78 3.16
CA THR A 195 -24.67 27.17 3.28
C THR A 195 -25.08 27.97 2.04
N GLU A 196 -25.03 29.30 2.12
CA GLU A 196 -25.23 30.16 0.94
C GLU A 196 -24.22 29.83 -0.16
N SER A 197 -22.97 29.50 0.20
CA SER A 197 -21.94 29.12 -0.77
C SER A 197 -22.28 27.81 -1.48
N ILE A 198 -22.84 26.81 -0.78
CA ILE A 198 -23.29 25.56 -1.42
C ILE A 198 -24.42 25.85 -2.42
N VAL A 199 -25.42 26.66 -2.04
CA VAL A 199 -26.52 27.04 -2.95
C VAL A 199 -26.00 27.79 -4.18
N GLU A 200 -25.02 28.68 -3.98
CA GLU A 200 -24.39 29.42 -5.07
C GLU A 200 -23.63 28.49 -6.01
N GLN A 201 -22.77 27.60 -5.49
CA GLN A 201 -22.02 26.62 -6.29
C GLN A 201 -22.96 25.72 -7.11
N LEU A 202 -24.01 25.17 -6.49
CA LEU A 202 -25.01 24.35 -7.18
C LEU A 202 -25.66 25.09 -8.36
N ASN A 203 -26.07 26.34 -8.15
CA ASN A 203 -26.73 27.12 -9.20
C ASN A 203 -25.76 27.70 -10.26
N GLN A 204 -24.46 27.75 -9.97
CA GLN A 204 -23.42 28.20 -10.90
C GLN A 204 -22.82 27.08 -11.76
N ARG A 205 -23.25 25.83 -11.55
CA ARG A 205 -22.84 24.69 -12.38
C ARG A 205 -23.06 25.00 -13.87
N PRO A 206 -22.14 24.58 -14.77
CA PRO A 206 -22.21 24.89 -16.20
C PRO A 206 -23.56 24.51 -16.84
N LYS A 207 -24.17 23.44 -16.35
CA LYS A 207 -25.44 22.89 -16.83
C LYS A 207 -26.60 22.99 -15.85
N ALA A 208 -26.55 23.90 -14.86
CA ALA A 208 -27.61 24.03 -13.84
C ALA A 208 -29.06 24.01 -14.41
N ALA A 209 -29.29 24.66 -15.56
CA ALA A 209 -30.59 24.69 -16.22
C ALA A 209 -31.15 23.33 -16.63
N THR A 210 -30.28 22.33 -16.84
CA THR A 210 -30.65 20.94 -17.17
C THR A 210 -30.33 19.95 -16.06
N ASP A 211 -29.36 20.29 -15.20
CA ASP A 211 -28.96 19.47 -14.06
C ASP A 211 -30.05 19.42 -12.99
N PHE A 212 -30.86 20.46 -12.89
CA PHE A 212 -31.98 20.52 -11.98
C PHE A 212 -33.32 20.49 -12.73
N SER A 213 -34.28 19.74 -12.19
CA SER A 213 -35.62 19.60 -12.77
C SER A 213 -36.37 20.94 -12.91
N SER A 214 -36.07 21.90 -12.02
CA SER A 214 -36.63 23.25 -12.03
C SER A 214 -35.71 24.30 -12.69
N GLY A 215 -34.52 23.90 -13.15
CA GLY A 215 -33.46 24.77 -13.66
C GLY A 215 -32.58 25.40 -12.58
N SER A 216 -32.83 25.10 -11.30
CA SER A 216 -32.02 25.48 -10.13
C SER A 216 -32.21 24.47 -9.00
N THR A 217 -31.29 24.44 -8.02
CA THR A 217 -31.47 23.58 -6.83
C THR A 217 -32.71 23.97 -6.03
N SER A 218 -33.38 22.98 -5.42
CA SER A 218 -34.44 23.22 -4.42
C SER A 218 -33.87 23.51 -3.03
N ALA A 219 -32.57 23.33 -2.84
CA ALA A 219 -31.91 23.51 -1.56
C ALA A 219 -31.90 24.96 -1.09
N VAL A 220 -32.12 25.17 0.22
CA VAL A 220 -32.08 26.49 0.84
C VAL A 220 -31.03 26.58 1.94
N ALA A 221 -30.36 27.72 2.04
CA ALA A 221 -29.38 27.96 3.09
C ALA A 221 -30.00 27.82 4.49
N GLY A 222 -29.27 27.16 5.39
CA GLY A 222 -29.68 26.84 6.75
C GLY A 222 -30.50 25.56 6.91
N GLN A 223 -30.92 24.91 5.82
CA GLN A 223 -31.54 23.59 5.91
C GLN A 223 -30.47 22.52 6.20
N VAL A 224 -30.85 21.50 6.96
CA VAL A 224 -30.05 20.27 7.10
C VAL A 224 -30.61 19.26 6.13
N VAL A 225 -29.76 18.73 5.26
CA VAL A 225 -30.12 17.71 4.28
C VAL A 225 -29.40 16.42 4.67
N THR A 226 -30.12 15.31 4.60
CA THR A 226 -29.61 13.96 4.89
C THR A 226 -29.17 13.24 3.62
N PHE A 227 -28.18 12.35 3.70
CA PHE A 227 -27.69 11.60 2.54
C PHE A 227 -28.82 10.91 1.74
N GLY A 228 -28.92 11.27 0.45
CA GLY A 228 -29.96 10.76 -0.45
C GLY A 228 -31.28 11.55 -0.43
N GLU A 229 -31.38 12.66 0.29
CA GLU A 229 -32.55 13.55 0.26
C GLU A 229 -32.56 14.49 -0.96
N ASP A 230 -33.73 14.74 -1.52
CA ASP A 230 -33.88 15.49 -2.77
C ASP A 230 -33.48 16.97 -2.64
N ILE A 231 -32.52 17.38 -3.47
CA ILE A 231 -32.11 18.79 -3.65
C ILE A 231 -32.43 19.34 -5.04
N GLY A 232 -33.32 18.66 -5.77
CA GLY A 232 -33.91 19.09 -7.03
C GLY A 232 -33.16 18.62 -8.28
N TYR A 233 -32.16 17.76 -8.13
CA TYR A 233 -31.41 17.23 -9.27
C TYR A 233 -32.32 16.42 -10.22
N ASN A 234 -31.97 16.47 -11.49
CA ASN A 234 -32.51 15.64 -12.54
C ASN A 234 -31.61 14.40 -12.71
N SER A 235 -31.63 13.54 -11.70
CA SER A 235 -30.74 12.37 -11.57
C SER A 235 -30.90 11.35 -12.71
N SER A 236 -29.89 10.49 -12.86
CA SER A 236 -29.84 9.42 -13.86
C SER A 236 -31.03 8.45 -13.76
N THR A 237 -31.31 7.70 -14.81
CA THR A 237 -32.23 6.54 -14.77
C THR A 237 -31.56 5.28 -14.20
N GLU A 238 -30.24 5.29 -14.05
CA GLU A 238 -29.50 4.13 -13.56
C GLU A 238 -29.62 4.05 -12.02
N ASN A 239 -30.19 2.96 -11.53
CA ASN A 239 -30.43 2.67 -10.10
C ASN A 239 -31.33 3.66 -9.34
N CYS A 240 -31.79 4.72 -9.98
CA CYS A 240 -32.78 5.66 -9.43
C CYS A 240 -34.21 5.20 -9.80
N LEU A 241 -35.18 5.44 -8.90
CA LEU A 241 -36.55 4.95 -9.07
C LEU A 241 -37.39 5.83 -10.02
N ASP A 242 -37.17 7.14 -10.03
CA ASP A 242 -37.78 8.08 -10.98
C ASP A 242 -36.73 9.05 -11.56
N THR A 243 -36.93 9.49 -12.81
CA THR A 243 -36.11 10.55 -13.43
C THR A 243 -36.41 11.90 -12.77
N GLY A 244 -35.64 12.23 -11.73
CA GLY A 244 -35.66 13.52 -11.05
C GLY A 244 -36.52 13.56 -9.78
N GLY A 245 -35.99 14.25 -8.76
CA GLY A 245 -36.66 14.41 -7.44
C GLY A 245 -36.25 13.38 -6.38
N ASP A 246 -35.23 12.56 -6.67
CA ASP A 246 -34.67 11.57 -5.74
C ASP A 246 -33.20 11.90 -5.47
N GLY A 247 -32.92 12.62 -4.39
CA GLY A 247 -31.61 12.60 -3.74
C GLY A 247 -30.53 13.58 -4.22
N TYR A 248 -29.31 13.27 -3.77
CA TYR A 248 -28.10 14.10 -3.86
C TYR A 248 -27.42 14.04 -5.24
N TRP A 249 -27.98 13.28 -6.17
CA TRP A 249 -27.24 12.74 -7.30
C TRP A 249 -27.35 13.66 -8.52
N PRO A 250 -26.25 14.28 -8.97
CA PRO A 250 -26.28 15.03 -10.23
C PRO A 250 -26.60 14.10 -11.42
N PRO A 251 -27.02 14.65 -12.57
CA PRO A 251 -27.16 13.85 -13.78
C PRO A 251 -25.79 13.29 -14.20
N GLY A 252 -25.72 11.99 -14.47
CA GLY A 252 -24.47 11.31 -14.83
C GLY A 252 -24.44 9.89 -14.27
N PRO A 253 -23.48 9.55 -13.39
CA PRO A 253 -23.39 8.24 -12.75
C PRO A 253 -24.70 7.82 -12.05
N GLY A 254 -24.84 6.52 -11.81
CA GLY A 254 -26.07 5.95 -11.24
C GLY A 254 -26.29 6.33 -9.77
N CYS A 255 -27.49 6.09 -9.26
CA CYS A 255 -27.75 6.19 -7.83
C CYS A 255 -27.02 5.07 -7.06
N PRO A 256 -26.57 5.34 -5.82
CA PRO A 256 -26.03 4.30 -4.97
C PRO A 256 -27.09 3.27 -4.58
N THR A 257 -26.66 2.03 -4.40
CA THR A 257 -27.51 0.90 -4.01
C THR A 257 -26.93 0.19 -2.79
N GLU A 258 -27.76 -0.58 -2.09
CA GLU A 258 -27.28 -1.40 -0.98
C GLU A 258 -26.33 -2.49 -1.48
N GLN A 259 -25.06 -2.43 -1.07
CA GLN A 259 -24.03 -3.40 -1.43
C GLN A 259 -23.20 -3.83 -0.23
N THR A 260 -23.41 -5.05 0.26
CA THR A 260 -22.56 -5.61 1.31
C THR A 260 -21.14 -5.80 0.78
N THR A 261 -20.21 -5.07 1.37
CA THR A 261 -18.77 -5.17 1.13
C THR A 261 -18.10 -5.73 2.38
N GLN A 262 -17.25 -6.74 2.17
CA GLN A 262 -16.40 -7.33 3.19
C GLN A 262 -14.95 -7.01 2.83
N ALA A 263 -14.22 -6.42 3.76
CA ALA A 263 -12.84 -5.99 3.55
C ALA A 263 -11.91 -6.54 4.61
N TYR A 264 -10.72 -6.94 4.19
CA TYR A 264 -9.64 -7.42 5.04
C TYR A 264 -8.44 -6.51 4.83
N PHE A 265 -8.06 -5.79 5.89
CA PHE A 265 -6.88 -4.92 5.90
C PHE A 265 -5.81 -5.58 6.76
N PRO A 266 -4.59 -5.81 6.24
CA PRO A 266 -3.49 -6.36 7.04
C PRO A 266 -3.30 -5.57 8.34
N ALA A 267 -3.25 -6.27 9.48
CA ALA A 267 -3.00 -5.62 10.78
C ALA A 267 -1.59 -5.03 10.85
N GLU A 268 -0.65 -5.71 10.21
CA GLU A 268 0.74 -5.31 10.03
C GLU A 268 1.02 -5.25 8.52
N PRO A 269 0.92 -4.06 7.89
CA PRO A 269 1.24 -3.88 6.48
C PRO A 269 2.71 -4.23 6.17
N THR A 270 2.95 -4.96 5.09
CA THR A 270 4.30 -5.26 4.59
C THR A 270 4.66 -4.27 3.49
N VAL A 271 5.84 -3.67 3.53
CA VAL A 271 6.35 -2.78 2.46
C VAL A 271 6.80 -3.61 1.26
N ILE A 272 6.44 -3.19 0.05
CA ILE A 272 6.99 -3.79 -1.19
C ILE A 272 8.45 -3.40 -1.32
N ASP A 273 9.34 -4.37 -1.55
CA ASP A 273 10.76 -4.13 -1.78
C ASP A 273 10.96 -3.31 -3.07
N GLU A 274 11.86 -2.32 -3.06
CA GLU A 274 12.11 -1.46 -4.23
C GLU A 274 12.64 -2.23 -5.46
N THR A 275 13.11 -3.45 -5.27
CA THR A 275 13.54 -4.36 -6.35
C THR A 275 12.40 -5.20 -6.94
N GLU A 276 11.25 -5.24 -6.26
CA GLU A 276 10.05 -5.91 -6.74
C GLU A 276 9.23 -5.01 -7.67
N GLU A 277 8.31 -5.64 -8.39
CA GLU A 277 7.40 -4.93 -9.29
C GLU A 277 6.42 -4.08 -8.46
N ALA A 278 6.23 -2.83 -8.88
CA ALA A 278 5.29 -1.93 -8.20
C ALA A 278 3.86 -2.47 -8.27
N CYS A 279 3.11 -2.32 -7.19
CA CYS A 279 1.69 -2.66 -7.15
C CYS A 279 0.85 -1.43 -7.54
N GLU A 280 0.64 -1.27 -8.84
CA GLU A 280 -0.17 -0.18 -9.39
C GLU A 280 -1.63 -0.24 -8.89
N THR A 281 -2.19 0.93 -8.56
CA THR A 281 -3.57 1.11 -8.14
C THR A 281 -4.54 0.97 -9.32
N GLY A 282 -5.50 0.06 -9.21
CA GLY A 282 -6.55 -0.12 -10.22
C GLY A 282 -7.68 0.93 -10.14
N LEU A 283 -8.49 1.04 -11.19
CA LEU A 283 -9.70 1.90 -11.28
C LEU A 283 -10.85 1.52 -10.32
N GLY A 284 -10.64 0.51 -9.48
CA GLY A 284 -11.65 0.02 -8.53
C GLY A 284 -11.41 0.53 -7.12
N LYS A 285 -11.94 -0.23 -6.14
CA LYS A 285 -11.74 0.01 -4.72
C LYS A 285 -10.26 -0.16 -4.38
N ILE A 286 -9.63 0.89 -3.90
CA ILE A 286 -8.24 0.89 -3.41
C ILE A 286 -8.17 1.05 -1.88
N GLY A 287 -9.32 1.15 -1.23
CA GLY A 287 -9.46 1.33 0.20
C GLY A 287 -10.91 1.55 0.59
N LEU A 288 -11.16 1.69 1.89
CA LEU A 288 -12.44 2.17 2.41
C LEU A 288 -12.20 3.33 3.38
N MET A 289 -13.09 4.31 3.33
CA MET A 289 -13.18 5.37 4.34
C MET A 289 -13.74 4.79 5.65
N VAL A 290 -13.54 5.46 6.77
CA VAL A 290 -13.97 4.99 8.09
C VAL A 290 -15.49 4.88 8.26
N ASN A 291 -16.27 5.57 7.42
CA ASN A 291 -17.74 5.37 7.32
C ASN A 291 -18.11 4.22 6.37
N GLY A 292 -17.14 3.48 5.86
CA GLY A 292 -17.32 2.34 4.99
C GLY A 292 -17.61 2.67 3.53
N THR A 293 -17.56 3.94 3.09
CA THR A 293 -17.61 4.28 1.66
C THR A 293 -16.32 3.89 0.96
N SER A 294 -16.39 3.53 -0.32
CA SER A 294 -15.20 3.13 -1.05
C SER A 294 -14.28 4.31 -1.38
N ILE A 295 -12.97 4.03 -1.40
CA ILE A 295 -11.94 4.92 -1.95
C ILE A 295 -11.59 4.37 -3.33
N TYR A 296 -11.75 5.19 -4.35
CA TYR A 296 -11.34 4.84 -5.72
C TYR A 296 -10.08 5.63 -6.08
N ASN A 297 -9.30 5.12 -7.04
CA ASN A 297 -8.10 5.79 -7.47
C ASN A 297 -8.40 7.11 -8.22
N TRP A 298 -7.37 7.88 -8.53
CA TRP A 298 -7.47 9.19 -9.15
C TRP A 298 -7.98 9.17 -10.61
N GLY A 299 -8.14 8.01 -11.25
CA GLY A 299 -8.46 7.89 -12.68
C GLY A 299 -9.96 7.85 -12.97
N ASP A 300 -10.38 8.55 -14.03
CA ASP A 300 -11.77 8.57 -14.55
C ASP A 300 -12.07 7.40 -15.54
N GLY A 301 -11.05 6.60 -15.88
CA GLY A 301 -11.16 5.57 -16.91
C GLY A 301 -11.30 6.09 -18.35
N MET A 302 -11.45 7.40 -18.56
CA MET A 302 -11.33 8.06 -19.85
C MET A 302 -9.88 8.35 -20.24
N SER A 303 -9.58 8.21 -21.52
CA SER A 303 -8.27 8.54 -22.07
C SER A 303 -8.32 9.04 -23.51
N GLU A 304 -7.37 9.91 -23.87
CA GLU A 304 -7.18 10.44 -25.22
C GLU A 304 -5.88 9.91 -25.86
N GLY A 305 -5.71 10.16 -27.16
CA GLY A 305 -4.47 9.84 -27.88
C GLY A 305 -4.15 8.34 -27.99
N ASN A 306 -5.18 7.49 -28.10
CA ASN A 306 -5.08 6.02 -28.07
C ASN A 306 -4.60 5.47 -26.72
N ASN A 307 -5.26 5.85 -25.62
CA ASN A 307 -4.93 5.41 -24.26
C ASN A 307 -3.53 5.84 -23.82
N VAL A 308 -3.21 7.10 -24.09
CA VAL A 308 -1.95 7.71 -23.66
C VAL A 308 -2.22 8.77 -22.61
N TRP A 309 -3.26 9.59 -22.78
CA TRP A 309 -3.55 10.73 -21.93
C TRP A 309 -4.75 10.41 -21.03
N TYR A 310 -4.50 10.09 -19.76
CA TYR A 310 -5.52 9.60 -18.84
C TYR A 310 -6.12 10.70 -18.00
N SER A 311 -7.44 10.85 -18.07
CA SER A 311 -8.14 11.92 -17.37
C SER A 311 -8.19 11.63 -15.88
N LEU A 312 -7.99 12.67 -15.07
CA LEU A 312 -8.12 12.59 -13.62
C LEU A 312 -9.59 12.77 -13.21
N ALA A 313 -10.13 11.81 -12.46
CA ALA A 313 -11.51 11.83 -11.94
C ALA A 313 -11.86 13.13 -11.21
N PRO A 314 -11.04 13.65 -10.28
CA PRO A 314 -11.35 14.91 -9.60
C PRO A 314 -11.46 16.14 -10.52
N VAL A 315 -10.90 16.07 -11.73
CA VAL A 315 -10.97 17.14 -12.74
C VAL A 315 -12.11 16.91 -13.72
N ALA A 316 -12.21 15.70 -14.28
CA ALA A 316 -13.19 15.36 -15.31
C ALA A 316 -14.61 15.20 -14.75
N GLU A 317 -14.72 14.73 -13.51
CA GLU A 317 -16.00 14.38 -12.85
C GLU A 317 -16.40 15.41 -11.78
N GLN A 318 -15.76 16.58 -11.74
CA GLN A 318 -16.03 17.63 -10.73
C GLN A 318 -17.51 18.09 -10.70
N TYR A 319 -18.25 17.85 -11.78
CA TYR A 319 -19.69 18.12 -11.85
C TYR A 319 -20.55 16.86 -11.66
N ASP A 320 -19.95 15.67 -11.63
CA ASP A 320 -20.67 14.40 -11.51
C ASP A 320 -20.69 13.88 -10.07
N VAL A 321 -20.10 14.65 -9.15
CA VAL A 321 -20.13 14.41 -7.71
C VAL A 321 -21.22 15.22 -7.00
N ASP A 322 -21.70 14.67 -5.89
CA ASP A 322 -22.63 15.31 -4.98
C ASP A 322 -21.96 16.40 -4.12
N ILE A 323 -22.74 17.02 -3.23
CA ILE A 323 -22.25 18.07 -2.33
C ILE A 323 -21.20 17.61 -1.31
N CYS A 324 -20.99 16.30 -1.18
CA CYS A 324 -19.97 15.67 -0.36
C CYS A 324 -18.75 15.21 -1.16
N GLY A 325 -18.70 15.47 -2.48
CA GLY A 325 -17.58 15.10 -3.34
C GLY A 325 -17.53 13.61 -3.66
N GLY A 326 -18.65 12.90 -3.62
CA GLY A 326 -18.74 11.50 -4.03
C GLY A 326 -19.83 11.26 -5.06
N HIS A 327 -19.82 10.09 -5.70
CA HIS A 327 -20.86 9.63 -6.60
C HIS A 327 -20.95 8.10 -6.57
N ALA A 328 -21.77 7.49 -7.44
CA ALA A 328 -21.81 6.03 -7.52
C ALA A 328 -21.67 5.51 -8.95
N ALA A 329 -20.86 4.45 -9.09
CA ALA A 329 -20.74 3.67 -10.31
C ALA A 329 -21.14 2.22 -10.00
N GLN A 330 -21.98 1.62 -10.85
CA GLN A 330 -22.53 0.28 -10.62
C GLN A 330 -23.22 0.16 -9.24
N GLY A 331 -23.71 1.28 -8.69
CA GLY A 331 -24.34 1.39 -7.38
C GLY A 331 -23.38 1.52 -6.18
N ASP A 332 -22.07 1.43 -6.35
CA ASP A 332 -21.10 1.61 -5.28
C ASP A 332 -20.80 3.10 -5.08
N TYR A 333 -21.14 3.66 -3.92
CA TYR A 333 -20.81 5.05 -3.60
C TYR A 333 -19.35 5.18 -3.18
N HIS A 334 -18.64 6.11 -3.80
CA HIS A 334 -17.21 6.26 -3.61
C HIS A 334 -16.72 7.70 -3.75
N HIS A 335 -15.49 7.91 -3.27
CA HIS A 335 -14.74 9.15 -3.37
C HIS A 335 -13.40 8.92 -4.07
N HIS A 336 -13.00 9.86 -4.93
CA HIS A 336 -11.66 9.91 -5.54
C HIS A 336 -10.72 10.90 -4.85
N PHE A 337 -11.29 11.84 -4.08
CA PHE A 337 -10.58 12.96 -3.48
C PHE A 337 -11.24 13.39 -2.15
N TYR A 338 -10.71 14.48 -1.58
CA TYR A 338 -11.18 15.06 -0.32
C TYR A 338 -12.71 15.26 -0.26
N THR A 339 -13.29 14.82 0.85
CA THR A 339 -14.70 15.02 1.20
C THR A 339 -14.83 15.80 2.50
N SER A 340 -15.45 16.98 2.40
CA SER A 340 -15.73 17.85 3.56
C SER A 340 -16.77 17.26 4.51
N CYS A 341 -17.66 16.40 3.99
CA CYS A 341 -18.66 15.70 4.79
C CYS A 341 -17.99 14.68 5.72
N LEU A 342 -17.03 13.90 5.20
CA LEU A 342 -16.24 13.01 6.06
C LEU A 342 -15.37 13.79 7.03
N ALA A 343 -14.70 14.86 6.59
CA ALA A 343 -13.91 15.74 7.45
C ALA A 343 -14.72 16.22 8.67
N THR A 344 -15.95 16.66 8.43
CA THR A 344 -16.89 17.08 9.48
C THR A 344 -17.27 15.89 10.38
N LEU A 345 -17.55 14.73 9.79
CA LEU A 345 -17.95 13.52 10.51
C LEU A 345 -16.86 13.01 11.47
N VAL A 346 -15.59 13.06 11.04
CA VAL A 346 -14.44 12.65 11.87
C VAL A 346 -13.91 13.78 12.76
N GLY A 347 -14.51 14.98 12.68
CA GLY A 347 -14.14 16.12 13.51
C GLY A 347 -12.79 16.74 13.17
N ASP A 348 -12.36 16.66 11.91
CA ASP A 348 -11.11 17.27 11.45
C ASP A 348 -11.25 18.80 11.40
N SER A 349 -10.61 19.49 12.34
CA SER A 349 -10.73 20.94 12.50
C SER A 349 -9.46 21.71 12.16
N SER A 350 -8.48 21.05 11.52
CA SER A 350 -7.16 21.58 11.15
C SER A 350 -6.27 22.03 12.31
N ASP A 351 -6.68 21.84 13.56
CA ASP A 351 -5.95 22.32 14.76
C ASP A 351 -4.91 21.31 15.29
N ALA A 352 -4.81 20.15 14.66
CA ALA A 352 -3.85 19.10 14.94
C ALA A 352 -3.50 18.32 13.66
N HIS A 353 -2.70 17.27 13.79
CA HIS A 353 -2.62 16.24 12.76
C HIS A 353 -4.03 15.71 12.50
N SER A 354 -4.41 15.55 11.23
CA SER A 354 -5.73 15.06 10.86
C SER A 354 -6.01 13.71 11.54
N PRO A 355 -7.28 13.36 11.76
CA PRO A 355 -7.68 12.01 12.13
C PRO A 355 -7.61 11.06 10.92
N ILE A 356 -7.80 9.77 11.17
CA ILE A 356 -7.90 8.76 10.13
C ILE A 356 -9.22 8.94 9.38
N TYR A 357 -9.13 9.09 8.05
CA TYR A 357 -10.28 9.15 7.14
C TYR A 357 -10.59 7.77 6.56
N GLY A 358 -9.62 6.87 6.47
CA GLY A 358 -9.81 5.55 5.91
C GLY A 358 -8.57 4.69 5.98
N PHE A 359 -8.59 3.59 5.24
CA PHE A 359 -7.47 2.67 5.09
C PHE A 359 -7.35 2.26 3.64
N ALA A 360 -6.11 2.25 3.16
CA ALA A 360 -5.77 1.70 1.86
C ALA A 360 -5.81 0.17 1.93
N ALA A 361 -5.99 -0.48 0.78
CA ALA A 361 -6.15 -1.93 0.66
C ALA A 361 -4.90 -2.74 1.07
N ASP A 362 -3.73 -2.09 1.17
CA ASP A 362 -2.48 -2.64 1.70
C ASP A 362 -2.39 -2.55 3.24
N GLY A 363 -3.40 -1.98 3.90
CA GLY A 363 -3.54 -1.91 5.35
C GLY A 363 -3.00 -0.63 5.98
N TYR A 364 -2.31 0.24 5.23
CA TYR A 364 -1.85 1.51 5.78
C TYR A 364 -3.03 2.50 5.97
N PRO A 365 -3.03 3.26 7.08
CA PRO A 365 -4.06 4.25 7.33
C PRO A 365 -3.95 5.43 6.35
N LEU A 366 -5.10 5.99 5.97
CA LEU A 366 -5.26 7.23 5.22
C LEU A 366 -5.74 8.32 6.18
N TYR A 367 -4.91 9.33 6.38
CA TYR A 367 -5.23 10.51 7.18
C TYR A 367 -5.81 11.64 6.34
N GLY A 368 -6.53 12.55 6.99
CA GLY A 368 -6.96 13.82 6.37
C GLY A 368 -5.76 14.72 5.99
N PRO A 369 -6.00 15.93 5.48
CA PRO A 369 -4.97 16.70 4.78
C PRO A 369 -3.89 17.38 5.65
N TYR A 370 -4.04 17.40 6.98
CA TYR A 370 -3.14 18.12 7.87
C TYR A 370 -2.13 17.18 8.54
N GLU A 371 -0.83 17.43 8.36
CA GLU A 371 0.27 16.79 9.12
C GLU A 371 0.33 17.35 10.55
N SER A 372 0.00 18.62 10.71
CA SER A 372 -0.02 19.26 12.02
C SER A 372 -0.94 20.47 11.99
N ALA A 373 -1.10 21.12 13.15
CA ALA A 373 -1.97 22.27 13.29
C ALA A 373 -1.75 23.32 12.18
N ASN A 374 -2.77 23.51 11.35
CA ASN A 374 -2.84 24.43 10.22
C ASN A 374 -1.73 24.21 9.17
N THR A 375 -1.18 23.00 9.08
CA THR A 375 -0.11 22.65 8.17
C THR A 375 -0.54 21.45 7.34
N LEU A 376 -0.71 21.67 6.04
CA LEU A 376 -1.04 20.61 5.09
C LEU A 376 0.16 19.69 4.88
N ALA A 377 -0.10 18.39 4.71
CA ALA A 377 0.88 17.50 4.11
C ALA A 377 1.10 17.90 2.64
N VAL A 378 2.36 17.88 2.19
CA VAL A 378 2.73 18.47 0.90
C VAL A 378 2.96 17.36 -0.12
N SER A 379 2.21 17.37 -1.23
CA SER A 379 2.44 16.42 -2.33
C SER A 379 3.88 16.48 -2.83
N GLY A 380 4.50 15.32 -3.01
CA GLY A 380 5.76 15.20 -3.74
C GLY A 380 5.60 15.30 -5.26
N TRP A 381 4.35 15.23 -5.74
CA TRP A 381 4.00 15.33 -7.16
C TRP A 381 3.81 16.77 -7.60
N LYS A 382 4.26 17.08 -8.82
CA LYS A 382 4.15 18.39 -9.45
C LYS A 382 3.56 18.31 -10.83
N ILE A 383 2.86 19.37 -11.19
CA ILE A 383 2.35 19.57 -12.55
C ILE A 383 3.51 19.96 -13.46
N ARG A 384 3.60 19.32 -14.62
CA ARG A 384 4.47 19.64 -15.75
C ARG A 384 3.84 20.81 -16.49
N ASP A 385 4.64 21.83 -16.74
CA ASP A 385 4.22 22.99 -17.54
C ASP A 385 4.53 22.71 -19.01
N TYR A 386 3.51 22.33 -19.79
CA TYR A 386 3.67 22.16 -21.23
C TYR A 386 3.66 23.50 -21.97
N GLY A 387 3.25 24.59 -21.31
CA GLY A 387 3.16 25.94 -21.84
C GLY A 387 4.49 26.70 -21.91
N LEU A 388 5.64 26.05 -21.74
CA LEU A 388 6.97 26.68 -21.86
C LEU A 388 7.88 25.93 -22.84
N ASP A 389 8.56 26.67 -23.72
CA ASP A 389 9.57 26.15 -24.67
C ASP A 389 10.72 25.35 -24.00
N ALA A 390 10.95 25.53 -22.70
CA ALA A 390 11.97 24.85 -21.92
C ALA A 390 11.52 24.62 -20.47
N SER A 391 10.59 23.71 -20.25
CA SER A 391 10.24 23.18 -18.91
C SER A 391 10.99 21.89 -18.59
N GLU A 392 11.20 21.63 -17.30
CA GLU A 392 11.73 20.37 -16.81
C GLU A 392 10.71 19.26 -17.13
N GLY A 393 11.12 18.29 -17.95
CA GLY A 393 10.21 17.28 -18.48
C GLY A 393 9.30 17.76 -19.63
N GLY A 394 9.53 18.92 -20.26
CA GLY A 394 8.73 19.41 -21.39
C GLY A 394 9.00 18.74 -22.74
N CYS A 395 8.12 18.98 -23.73
CA CYS A 395 8.13 18.31 -25.04
C CYS A 395 8.75 19.09 -26.20
N SER A 396 9.56 20.11 -25.90
CA SER A 396 10.23 20.99 -26.90
C SER A 396 9.31 21.83 -27.79
N THR A 397 7.99 21.75 -27.63
CA THR A 397 7.00 22.59 -28.29
C THR A 397 6.01 23.12 -27.26
N GLU A 398 6.01 24.44 -27.04
CA GLU A 398 5.10 25.13 -26.13
C GLU A 398 3.61 24.86 -26.47
N GLY A 399 2.84 24.49 -25.46
CA GLY A 399 1.39 24.25 -25.51
C GLY A 399 0.97 22.91 -26.10
N GLU A 400 1.91 22.04 -26.51
CA GLU A 400 1.61 20.76 -27.15
C GLU A 400 1.92 19.55 -26.27
N ARG A 401 0.88 18.74 -26.01
CA ARG A 401 0.98 17.40 -25.43
C ARG A 401 1.49 16.39 -26.47
N SER A 402 2.79 16.43 -26.77
CA SER A 402 3.45 15.62 -27.80
C SER A 402 4.42 14.55 -27.27
N CYS A 403 4.66 14.54 -25.96
CA CYS A 403 5.54 13.58 -25.29
C CYS A 403 5.10 13.31 -23.85
N ILE A 404 5.50 12.15 -23.33
CA ILE A 404 5.36 11.78 -21.91
C ILE A 404 6.74 11.55 -21.30
N LEU A 405 6.82 11.55 -19.97
CA LEU A 405 8.02 11.09 -19.26
C LEU A 405 8.17 9.58 -19.45
N VAL A 406 9.40 9.12 -19.66
CA VAL A 406 9.71 7.68 -19.70
C VAL A 406 9.43 7.03 -18.35
N ASP A 407 9.72 7.76 -17.26
CA ASP A 407 9.39 7.39 -15.90
C ASP A 407 8.94 8.67 -15.15
N PRO A 408 7.68 8.78 -14.72
CA PRO A 408 7.21 9.94 -13.97
C PRO A 408 7.82 10.04 -12.57
N ALA A 409 8.44 8.97 -12.04
CA ALA A 409 9.18 8.98 -10.79
C ALA A 409 10.68 9.33 -10.95
N ASP A 410 11.23 9.25 -12.17
CA ASP A 410 12.62 9.60 -12.49
C ASP A 410 12.70 10.38 -13.82
N ILE A 411 12.55 11.70 -13.71
CA ILE A 411 12.65 12.62 -14.85
C ILE A 411 14.01 12.58 -15.58
N SER A 412 15.06 12.00 -14.98
CA SER A 412 16.37 11.90 -15.61
C SER A 412 16.41 10.90 -16.77
N GLN A 413 15.42 9.99 -16.83
CA GLN A 413 15.20 9.09 -17.97
C GLN A 413 14.70 9.83 -19.22
N GLY A 414 14.28 11.08 -19.08
CA GLY A 414 13.84 11.93 -20.17
C GLY A 414 12.40 11.65 -20.63
N VAL A 415 12.13 11.99 -21.89
CA VAL A 415 10.79 11.93 -22.48
C VAL A 415 10.77 11.06 -23.73
N GLU A 416 9.60 10.51 -24.04
CA GLU A 416 9.33 9.83 -25.31
C GLU A 416 8.16 10.46 -26.07
N THR A 417 8.30 10.53 -27.40
CA THR A 417 7.24 11.06 -28.27
C THR A 417 6.10 10.07 -28.38
N VAL A 418 4.88 10.55 -28.19
CA VAL A 418 3.65 9.76 -28.22
C VAL A 418 2.65 10.33 -29.23
N ALA A 419 1.50 9.67 -29.36
CA ALA A 419 0.37 10.29 -30.06
C ALA A 419 -0.07 11.55 -29.32
N ASN A 420 -0.25 12.64 -30.06
CA ASN A 420 -0.60 13.92 -29.46
C ASN A 420 -1.92 13.84 -28.70
N GLY A 421 -1.93 14.38 -27.49
CA GLY A 421 -3.14 14.66 -26.73
C GLY A 421 -3.72 16.03 -27.09
N PRO A 422 -4.84 16.42 -26.45
CA PRO A 422 -5.38 17.77 -26.57
C PRO A 422 -4.33 18.83 -26.20
N ALA A 423 -4.28 19.91 -26.96
CA ALA A 423 -3.39 21.03 -26.66
C ALA A 423 -3.81 21.72 -25.35
N ILE A 424 -2.88 22.48 -24.73
CA ILE A 424 -3.21 23.25 -23.52
C ILE A 424 -4.34 24.25 -23.82
N GLY A 425 -5.40 24.20 -23.02
CA GLY A 425 -6.60 25.02 -23.19
C GLY A 425 -7.58 24.54 -24.27
N GLU A 426 -7.31 23.41 -24.93
CA GLU A 426 -8.25 22.80 -25.88
C GLU A 426 -9.51 22.32 -25.15
N SER A 427 -10.68 22.46 -25.79
CA SER A 427 -11.93 22.01 -25.21
C SER A 427 -12.07 20.49 -25.27
N VAL A 428 -12.22 19.85 -24.12
CA VAL A 428 -12.50 18.43 -23.96
C VAL A 428 -13.91 18.24 -23.39
N THR A 429 -14.57 17.14 -23.77
CA THR A 429 -15.93 16.84 -23.31
C THR A 429 -15.91 15.64 -22.38
N THR A 430 -16.40 15.82 -21.16
CA THR A 430 -16.49 14.77 -20.12
C THR A 430 -17.55 13.72 -20.47
N LEU A 431 -17.61 12.59 -19.75
CA LEU A 431 -18.66 11.58 -19.92
C LEU A 431 -20.07 12.14 -19.70
N SER A 432 -20.22 13.05 -18.74
CA SER A 432 -21.44 13.83 -18.48
C SER A 432 -21.71 14.94 -19.50
N GLY A 433 -20.84 15.07 -20.50
CA GLY A 433 -20.94 16.03 -21.59
C GLY A 433 -20.62 17.46 -21.17
N ASN A 434 -20.00 17.68 -20.01
CA ASN A 434 -19.49 19.01 -19.64
C ASN A 434 -18.28 19.33 -20.53
N VAL A 435 -18.12 20.60 -20.88
CA VAL A 435 -17.00 21.04 -21.72
C VAL A 435 -16.00 21.77 -20.83
N LEU A 436 -14.81 21.22 -20.71
CA LEU A 436 -13.71 21.74 -19.88
C LEU A 436 -12.53 22.12 -20.77
N ALA A 437 -11.65 22.98 -20.26
CA ALA A 437 -10.35 23.23 -20.88
C ALA A 437 -9.35 22.17 -20.41
N ALA A 438 -8.62 21.56 -21.33
CA ALA A 438 -7.53 20.64 -21.04
C ALA A 438 -6.27 21.43 -20.63
N ASP A 439 -6.35 22.17 -19.54
CA ASP A 439 -5.23 22.91 -18.96
C ASP A 439 -4.20 21.97 -18.31
N ASP A 440 -3.04 22.48 -17.89
CA ASP A 440 -2.03 21.65 -17.22
C ASP A 440 -2.61 20.98 -15.96
N GLY A 441 -2.34 19.69 -15.79
CA GLY A 441 -2.84 18.91 -14.67
C GLY A 441 -4.21 18.26 -14.92
N TYR A 442 -4.74 18.35 -16.15
CA TYR A 442 -5.95 17.63 -16.56
C TYR A 442 -5.70 16.11 -16.69
N PHE A 443 -4.53 15.73 -17.20
CA PHE A 443 -4.16 14.34 -17.39
C PHE A 443 -3.10 13.88 -16.38
N TYR A 444 -3.06 12.58 -16.08
CA TYR A 444 -2.02 12.00 -15.23
C TYR A 444 -0.62 12.26 -15.78
N GLU A 445 -0.45 12.18 -17.09
CA GLU A 445 0.83 12.43 -17.77
C GLU A 445 1.33 13.86 -17.59
N ASP A 446 0.47 14.78 -17.12
CA ASP A 446 0.87 16.12 -16.73
C ASP A 446 1.55 16.16 -15.36
N TYR A 447 1.81 15.02 -14.69
CA TYR A 447 2.44 14.99 -13.37
C TYR A 447 3.78 14.24 -13.36
N TYR A 448 4.64 14.63 -12.42
CA TYR A 448 5.89 13.92 -12.10
C TYR A 448 6.21 14.04 -10.61
N TYR A 449 6.94 13.07 -10.08
CA TYR A 449 7.45 13.11 -8.72
C TYR A 449 8.76 13.91 -8.67
N ALA A 450 8.74 15.07 -8.02
CA ALA A 450 9.87 16.00 -8.04
C ALA A 450 10.92 15.71 -6.95
N ASN A 451 10.60 14.87 -5.95
CA ASN A 451 11.46 14.53 -4.81
C ASN A 451 12.16 15.75 -4.15
N GLU A 452 11.51 16.91 -4.13
CA GLU A 452 12.13 18.16 -3.69
C GLU A 452 12.04 18.34 -2.18
N THR A 453 13.14 18.70 -1.52
CA THR A 453 13.10 19.06 -0.08
C THR A 453 12.23 20.30 0.17
N VAL A 454 10.99 20.09 0.61
CA VAL A 454 10.08 21.16 1.06
C VAL A 454 10.18 21.38 2.57
N THR A 455 9.74 22.56 3.02
CA THR A 455 9.56 22.82 4.45
C THR A 455 8.23 22.24 4.89
N GLY A 456 8.22 21.05 5.47
CA GLY A 456 7.01 20.33 5.90
C GLY A 456 7.17 18.81 5.78
N ALA A 457 6.09 18.07 6.09
CA ALA A 457 6.01 16.64 5.79
C ALA A 457 5.68 16.48 4.30
N GLN A 458 6.72 16.23 3.52
CA GLN A 458 6.54 15.88 2.11
C GLN A 458 6.05 14.44 2.01
N LEU A 459 5.05 14.24 1.18
CA LEU A 459 4.56 12.93 0.78
C LEU A 459 5.50 12.33 -0.26
N ASP A 460 5.78 11.04 -0.11
CA ASP A 460 6.53 10.25 -1.08
C ASP A 460 5.72 10.00 -2.36
N LYS A 461 6.30 9.24 -3.29
CA LYS A 461 5.65 8.90 -4.57
C LYS A 461 4.33 8.13 -4.41
N HIS A 462 4.12 7.45 -3.28
CA HIS A 462 2.90 6.70 -2.97
C HIS A 462 1.84 7.56 -2.26
N ASN A 463 2.14 8.85 -2.01
CA ASN A 463 1.29 9.80 -1.30
C ASN A 463 1.23 9.61 0.23
N GLY A 464 2.28 9.05 0.82
CA GLY A 464 2.38 8.89 2.26
C GLY A 464 3.74 9.29 2.80
N HIS A 465 3.90 9.21 4.11
CA HIS A 465 5.19 9.42 4.76
C HIS A 465 5.22 8.78 6.15
N ASP A 466 6.42 8.71 6.73
CA ASP A 466 6.63 8.50 8.15
C ASP A 466 7.54 9.62 8.69
N THR A 467 6.96 10.56 9.43
CA THR A 467 7.71 11.67 10.06
C THR A 467 8.28 11.31 11.43
N ASN A 468 8.25 10.02 11.82
CA ASN A 468 8.65 9.51 13.13
C ASN A 468 7.87 10.16 14.28
N ASP A 469 6.61 10.47 14.04
CA ASP A 469 5.68 11.09 14.99
C ASP A 469 4.92 10.07 15.86
N GLY A 470 5.23 8.78 15.68
CA GLY A 470 4.62 7.65 16.37
C GLY A 470 3.36 7.09 15.68
N LYS A 471 3.01 7.56 14.47
CA LYS A 471 1.90 6.99 13.66
C LYS A 471 2.35 5.93 12.66
N GLY A 472 3.67 5.80 12.46
CA GLY A 472 4.25 4.98 11.40
C GLY A 472 3.95 5.56 10.02
N TYR A 473 4.25 4.79 8.98
CA TYR A 473 3.91 5.18 7.62
C TYR A 473 2.39 5.29 7.43
N HIS A 474 1.95 6.36 6.77
CA HIS A 474 0.55 6.56 6.46
C HIS A 474 0.36 7.44 5.23
N TYR A 475 -0.76 7.23 4.53
CA TYR A 475 -1.18 8.05 3.41
C TYR A 475 -1.88 9.31 3.88
N HIS A 476 -1.93 10.32 3.01
CA HIS A 476 -2.66 11.56 3.25
C HIS A 476 -3.65 11.86 2.14
N ILE A 477 -4.84 12.37 2.50
CA ILE A 477 -5.67 13.10 1.54
C ILE A 477 -4.94 14.40 1.19
N THR A 478 -4.76 14.66 -0.10
CA THR A 478 -3.86 15.72 -0.53
C THR A 478 -4.64 16.94 -1.00
N LEU A 479 -4.41 18.07 -0.33
CA LEU A 479 -4.95 19.38 -0.68
C LEU A 479 -3.81 20.38 -0.89
N THR A 480 -4.02 21.36 -1.75
CA THR A 480 -3.23 22.58 -1.79
C THR A 480 -4.12 23.79 -1.55
N GLN A 481 -3.50 24.94 -1.30
CA GLN A 481 -4.20 26.19 -1.07
C GLN A 481 -3.94 27.14 -2.23
N ASP A 482 -5.00 27.71 -2.78
CA ASP A 482 -4.89 28.74 -3.82
C ASP A 482 -4.45 30.10 -3.23
N ALA A 483 -4.38 31.12 -4.08
CA ALA A 483 -3.99 32.47 -3.66
C ALA A 483 -5.01 33.19 -2.76
N ASP A 484 -6.29 32.81 -2.79
CA ASP A 484 -7.35 33.37 -1.97
C ASP A 484 -7.58 32.63 -0.64
N GLY A 485 -6.91 31.48 -0.49
CA GLY A 485 -6.96 30.64 0.70
C GLY A 485 -7.89 29.43 0.55
N THR A 486 -8.52 29.25 -0.61
CA THR A 486 -9.39 28.11 -0.90
C THR A 486 -8.56 26.83 -1.01
N LEU A 487 -9.01 25.79 -0.31
CA LEU A 487 -8.42 24.47 -0.41
C LEU A 487 -8.94 23.78 -1.67
N ILE A 488 -8.01 23.29 -2.49
CA ILE A 488 -8.31 22.54 -3.70
C ILE A 488 -7.64 21.17 -3.64
N PRO A 489 -8.29 20.10 -4.13
CA PRO A 489 -7.67 18.79 -4.25
C PRO A 489 -6.38 18.84 -5.07
N ALA A 490 -5.36 18.12 -4.64
CA ALA A 490 -4.08 18.05 -5.33
C ALA A 490 -3.68 16.58 -5.56
N TYR A 491 -3.16 16.29 -6.74
CA TYR A 491 -2.72 14.95 -7.11
C TYR A 491 -1.66 14.41 -6.13
N PRO A 492 -1.73 13.11 -5.75
CA PRO A 492 -2.64 12.05 -6.21
C PRO A 492 -3.93 11.91 -5.40
N TYR A 493 -4.31 12.93 -4.63
CA TYR A 493 -5.57 13.08 -3.91
C TYR A 493 -5.80 12.15 -2.71
N THR A 494 -5.48 10.86 -2.81
CA THR A 494 -5.64 9.86 -1.73
C THR A 494 -4.46 8.90 -1.63
N ILE A 495 -4.37 7.90 -2.51
CA ILE A 495 -3.21 7.01 -2.66
C ILE A 495 -2.57 7.29 -4.02
N GLY A 496 -1.24 7.20 -4.09
CA GLY A 496 -0.46 7.42 -5.30
C GLY A 496 -0.77 6.43 -6.44
N PRO A 497 -0.04 6.52 -7.56
CA PRO A 497 -0.13 5.53 -8.64
C PRO A 497 0.05 4.10 -8.14
N ASP A 498 0.93 3.90 -7.16
CA ASP A 498 1.27 2.59 -6.60
C ASP A 498 1.01 2.53 -5.10
N PHE A 499 0.56 1.38 -4.62
CA PHE A 499 0.57 1.08 -3.19
C PHE A 499 2.01 1.03 -2.65
N LYS A 500 2.18 1.46 -1.40
CA LYS A 500 3.39 1.29 -0.61
C LYS A 500 3.56 -0.15 -0.15
N GLY A 501 2.45 -0.79 0.23
CA GLY A 501 2.46 -2.12 0.81
C GLY A 501 1.94 -3.21 -0.12
N GLU A 502 2.25 -4.44 0.27
CA GLU A 502 1.76 -5.65 -0.41
C GLU A 502 0.25 -5.79 -0.22
N LEU A 503 -0.45 -6.23 -1.28
CA LEU A 503 -1.86 -6.58 -1.18
C LEU A 503 -2.02 -8.04 -0.78
N ALA A 504 -2.78 -8.28 0.28
CA ALA A 504 -3.18 -9.61 0.69
C ALA A 504 -4.04 -10.32 -0.37
N THR A 505 -4.02 -11.65 -0.37
CA THR A 505 -4.80 -12.45 -1.36
C THR A 505 -6.32 -12.27 -1.23
N ASN A 506 -6.79 -11.91 -0.04
CA ASN A 506 -8.19 -11.59 0.29
C ASN A 506 -8.47 -10.07 0.29
N SER A 507 -7.55 -9.25 -0.23
CA SER A 507 -7.70 -7.81 -0.30
C SER A 507 -8.91 -7.40 -1.15
N ILE A 508 -9.46 -6.23 -0.84
CA ILE A 508 -10.53 -5.59 -1.63
C ILE A 508 -10.02 -5.01 -2.96
N SER A 509 -8.71 -4.94 -3.13
CA SER A 509 -8.02 -4.45 -4.32
C SER A 509 -7.09 -5.52 -4.89
N GLN A 510 -6.59 -5.27 -6.09
CA GLN A 510 -5.57 -6.10 -6.76
C GLN A 510 -4.58 -5.17 -7.46
N CYS A 511 -3.30 -5.56 -7.51
CA CYS A 511 -2.30 -4.84 -8.28
C CYS A 511 -2.71 -4.86 -9.76
N ALA A 512 -2.72 -3.70 -10.41
CA ALA A 512 -2.90 -3.66 -11.85
C ALA A 512 -1.67 -4.32 -12.52
N THR A 513 -1.89 -5.25 -13.45
CA THR A 513 -0.77 -5.93 -14.14
C THR A 513 -0.17 -5.02 -15.21
N SER A 514 1.12 -4.69 -15.08
CA SER A 514 1.95 -3.84 -15.96
C SER A 514 2.16 -4.37 -17.41
N ALA A 515 1.39 -5.37 -17.87
CA ALA A 515 1.59 -6.04 -19.15
C ALA A 515 1.05 -5.26 -20.37
N ALA A 516 1.31 -3.96 -20.42
CA ALA A 516 1.54 -3.13 -21.62
C ALA A 516 1.78 -1.69 -21.13
N GLY A 517 2.89 -1.06 -21.50
CA GLY A 517 3.10 0.37 -21.26
C GLY A 517 2.01 1.22 -21.94
N GLY A 518 0.93 1.50 -21.21
CA GLY A 518 -0.24 2.22 -21.66
C GLY A 518 -1.30 2.15 -20.57
N GLY A 519 -1.28 3.16 -19.70
CA GLY A 519 -1.93 3.34 -18.39
C GLY A 519 -3.25 2.62 -18.04
N PRO A 520 -4.18 3.27 -17.31
CA PRO A 520 -5.37 2.62 -16.74
C PRO A 520 -6.05 1.63 -17.70
N PRO A 521 -6.25 0.35 -17.29
CA PRO A 521 -6.81 -0.67 -18.17
C PRO A 521 -8.21 -0.26 -18.62
N GLY A 522 -8.37 -0.06 -19.93
CA GLY A 522 -9.55 0.54 -20.54
C GLY A 522 -10.88 -0.11 -20.13
N GLY A 523 -11.73 0.70 -19.51
CA GLY A 523 -13.16 0.44 -19.37
C GLY A 523 -13.91 1.07 -20.55
N GLY A 524 -14.08 0.31 -21.63
CA GLY A 524 -15.18 0.61 -22.55
C GLY A 524 -16.51 0.19 -21.90
N PRO A 525 -17.60 0.99 -21.99
CA PRO A 525 -18.92 0.51 -21.59
C PRO A 525 -19.30 -0.70 -22.46
N PRO A 526 -19.98 -1.74 -21.91
CA PRO A 526 -20.55 -2.77 -22.76
C PRO A 526 -21.56 -2.13 -23.70
N ASN A 527 -21.29 -2.23 -25.01
CA ASN A 527 -22.26 -1.93 -26.04
C ASN A 527 -23.48 -2.85 -25.88
N GLY A 528 -24.65 -2.26 -25.63
CA GLY A 528 -25.96 -2.86 -25.95
C GLY A 528 -26.82 -3.25 -24.78
#